data_AF-W6JXP8-F1
#
_entry.id   AF-W6JXP8-F1
#
_cell.length_a   1.000
_cell.length_b   1.000
_cell.length_c   1.000
_cell.angle_alpha   90.00
_cell.angle_beta   90.00
_cell.angle_gamma   90.00
#
_symmetry.space_group_name_H-M   'P 1'
#
loop_
_entity.id
_entity.type
_entity.pdbx_description
1 polymer ?
#
loop_
_entity_poly.entity_id
_entity_poly.type
_entity_poly.pdbx_seq_one_letter_code
_entity_poly.pdbx_strand_id
1 'polypeptide(L)'
;MSVDAGFEQFVRGSSPALLHAAYLLTTDRGHAQDLVQDTYARAAQHWPRLQRHGGDPTAYARVVLYRLAIDRWRARGRRCPLRRRSAGPCIRRAASAAPRGIPGSGPRRPRVGSCVLLLFIHTPERP
;
A
#
# COMPACT_ATOMS: atom_id res chain seq x y z
N MET A 1 8.02 19.09 23.96
CA MET A 1 8.78 18.29 22.96
C MET A 1 9.08 19.22 21.80
N SER A 2 10.29 19.78 21.72
CA SER A 2 10.68 20.56 20.54
C SER A 2 10.89 19.61 19.37
N VAL A 3 10.29 19.90 18.23
CA VAL A 3 10.53 19.15 17.00
C VAL A 3 11.97 19.42 16.57
N ASP A 4 12.71 18.39 16.19
CA ASP A 4 14.09 18.54 15.73
C ASP A 4 14.13 19.41 14.47
N ALA A 5 14.97 20.46 14.44
CA ALA A 5 15.03 21.41 13.33
C ALA A 5 15.39 20.74 12.00
N GLY A 6 16.23 19.69 12.04
CA GLY A 6 16.58 18.90 10.86
C GLY A 6 15.38 18.13 10.31
N PHE A 7 14.57 17.55 11.20
CA PHE A 7 13.35 16.86 10.80
C PHE A 7 12.35 17.82 10.15
N GLU A 8 12.15 19.01 10.72
CA GLU A 8 11.25 19.99 10.12
C GLU A 8 11.70 20.45 8.73
N GLN A 9 13.01 20.68 8.55
CA GLN A 9 13.56 21.05 7.24
C GLN A 9 13.35 19.94 6.22
N PHE A 10 13.55 18.68 6.63
CA PHE A 10 13.25 17.52 5.80
C PHE A 10 11.76 17.45 5.42
N VAL A 11 10.85 17.61 6.38
CA VAL A 11 9.40 17.60 6.11
C VAL A 11 9.03 18.70 5.13
N ARG A 12 9.47 19.94 5.38
CA ARG A 12 9.20 21.09 4.49
C ARG A 12 9.73 20.86 3.07
N GLY A 13 10.94 20.33 2.93
CA GLY A 13 11.56 20.07 1.62
C GLY A 13 10.93 18.91 0.85
N SER A 14 10.51 17.84 1.53
CA SER A 14 9.99 16.63 0.88
C SER A 14 8.47 16.62 0.69
N SER A 15 7.72 17.50 1.38
CA SER A 15 6.25 17.49 1.38
C SER A 15 5.61 17.55 -0.01
N PRO A 16 6.02 18.45 -0.92
CA PRO A 16 5.39 18.55 -2.24
C PRO A 16 5.56 17.27 -3.06
N ALA A 17 6.77 16.69 -3.06
CA ALA A 17 7.08 15.49 -3.82
C ALA A 17 6.34 14.25 -3.28
N LEU A 18 6.29 14.08 -1.95
CA LEU A 18 5.61 12.95 -1.33
C LEU A 18 4.09 13.05 -1.44
N LEU A 19 3.51 14.25 -1.35
CA LEU A 19 2.07 14.45 -1.60
C LEU A 19 1.69 14.14 -3.04
N HIS A 20 2.51 14.57 -4.01
CA HIS A 20 2.26 14.25 -5.40
C HIS A 20 2.34 12.74 -5.65
N ALA A 21 3.36 12.06 -5.13
CA ALA A 21 3.48 10.60 -5.21
C ALA A 21 2.29 9.89 -4.54
N ALA A 22 1.89 10.32 -3.35
CA ALA A 22 0.73 9.77 -2.64
C ALA A 22 -0.57 9.95 -3.44
N TYR A 23 -0.75 11.11 -4.06
CA TYR A 23 -1.92 11.38 -4.90
C TYR A 23 -1.98 10.45 -6.11
N LEU A 24 -0.85 10.20 -6.77
CA LEU A 24 -0.78 9.26 -7.89
C LEU A 24 -1.11 7.82 -7.46
N LEU A 25 -0.72 7.42 -6.24
CA LEU A 25 -0.98 6.09 -5.70
C LEU A 25 -2.41 5.89 -5.17
N THR A 26 -3.10 6.96 -4.78
CA THR A 26 -4.40 6.89 -4.12
C THR A 26 -5.55 7.42 -4.97
N THR A 27 -5.26 8.30 -5.93
CA THR A 27 -6.23 9.03 -6.77
C THR A 27 -7.27 9.83 -5.96
N ASP A 28 -6.98 10.10 -4.68
CA ASP A 28 -7.83 10.87 -3.77
C ASP A 28 -6.96 11.75 -2.88
N ARG A 29 -7.32 13.03 -2.76
CA ARG A 29 -6.51 14.02 -2.06
C ARG A 29 -6.47 13.79 -0.56
N GLY A 30 -7.60 13.46 0.08
CA GLY A 30 -7.65 13.20 1.52
C GLY A 30 -6.83 11.97 1.89
N HIS A 31 -7.00 10.89 1.12
CA HIS A 31 -6.23 9.66 1.29
C HIS A 31 -4.73 9.87 1.08
N ALA A 32 -4.35 10.76 0.15
CA ALA A 32 -2.96 11.11 -0.07
C ALA A 32 -2.35 11.84 1.14
N GLN A 33 -3.09 12.80 1.71
CA GLN A 33 -2.67 13.55 2.91
C GLN A 33 -2.47 12.61 4.11
N ASP A 34 -3.45 11.72 4.37
CA ASP A 34 -3.34 10.72 5.43
C ASP A 34 -2.10 9.83 5.25
N LEU A 35 -1.86 9.38 4.02
CA LEU A 35 -0.73 8.49 3.70
C LEU A 35 0.62 9.19 3.96
N VAL A 36 0.72 10.46 3.60
CA VAL A 36 1.93 11.27 3.86
C VAL A 36 2.09 11.53 5.35
N GLN A 37 1.01 11.79 6.08
CA GLN A 37 1.06 11.98 7.53
C GLN A 37 1.54 10.72 8.25
N ASP A 38 1.02 9.55 7.90
CA ASP A 38 1.49 8.25 8.43
C ASP A 38 2.96 7.99 8.08
N THR A 39 3.37 8.41 6.88
CA THR A 39 4.77 8.30 6.44
C THR A 39 5.68 9.14 7.33
N TYR A 40 5.34 10.41 7.56
CA TYR A 40 6.13 11.28 8.42
C TYR A 40 6.10 10.87 9.89
N ALA A 41 4.99 10.33 10.39
CA ALA A 41 4.93 9.78 11.74
C ALA A 41 5.94 8.64 11.93
N ARG A 42 6.06 7.74 10.95
CA ARG A 42 7.06 6.65 10.98
C ARG A 42 8.49 7.16 10.77
N ALA A 43 8.68 8.17 9.92
CA ALA A 43 9.98 8.81 9.71
C ALA A 43 10.48 9.50 10.99
N ALA A 44 9.61 10.22 11.71
CA ALA A 44 9.94 10.86 12.98
C ALA A 44 10.43 9.84 14.02
N GLN A 45 9.79 8.68 14.11
CA GLN A 45 10.22 7.59 15.02
C GLN A 45 11.61 7.04 14.68
N HIS A 46 11.99 7.04 13.40
CA HIS A 46 13.29 6.54 12.93
C HIS A 46 14.34 7.65 12.76
N TRP A 47 13.96 8.92 12.95
CA TRP A 47 14.82 10.08 12.73
C TRP A 47 16.16 10.00 13.47
N PRO A 48 16.22 9.63 14.78
CA PRO A 48 17.50 9.54 15.48
C PRO A 48 18.44 8.47 14.91
N ARG A 49 17.92 7.45 14.23
CA ARG A 49 18.73 6.40 13.59
C ARG A 49 19.20 6.83 12.22
N LEU A 50 18.35 7.51 11.43
CA LEU A 50 18.71 8.06 10.13
C LEU A 50 19.86 9.07 10.25
N GLN A 51 19.77 9.97 11.23
CA GLN A 51 20.82 10.94 11.53
C GLN A 51 22.14 10.28 11.96
N ARG A 52 22.08 9.20 12.76
CA ARG A 52 23.28 8.49 13.25
C ARG A 52 24.00 7.68 12.17
N HIS A 53 23.27 7.12 11.23
CA HIS A 53 23.84 6.21 10.22
C HIS A 53 24.08 6.88 8.86
N GLY A 54 23.80 8.18 8.72
CA GLY A 54 23.98 8.91 7.46
C GLY A 54 23.08 8.41 6.31
N GLY A 55 21.92 7.84 6.64
CA GLY A 55 20.97 7.37 5.62
C GLY A 55 20.18 8.52 5.01
N ASP A 56 19.78 8.41 3.73
CA ASP A 56 18.90 9.40 3.08
C ASP A 56 17.46 9.30 3.64
N PRO A 57 16.98 10.34 4.37
CA PRO A 57 15.63 10.35 4.93
C PRO A 57 14.54 10.35 3.86
N THR A 58 14.82 10.91 2.68
CA THR A 58 13.88 10.98 1.56
C THR A 58 13.65 9.60 0.95
N ALA A 59 14.74 8.85 0.71
CA ALA A 59 14.65 7.46 0.29
C ALA A 59 13.86 6.61 1.29
N TYR A 60 14.12 6.76 2.61
CA TYR A 60 13.37 6.06 3.64
C TYR A 60 11.87 6.40 3.59
N ALA A 61 11.51 7.68 3.51
CA ALA A 61 10.12 8.12 3.47
C ALA A 61 9.39 7.59 2.23
N ARG A 62 10.01 7.58 1.06
CA ARG A 62 9.43 7.00 -0.17
C ARG A 62 9.14 5.51 -0.02
N VAL A 63 10.08 4.75 0.56
CA VAL A 63 9.89 3.32 0.84
C VAL A 63 8.73 3.10 1.80
N VAL A 64 8.63 3.90 2.86
CA VAL A 64 7.53 3.81 3.83
C VAL A 64 6.19 4.15 3.18
N LEU A 65 6.10 5.24 2.43
CA LEU A 65 4.90 5.68 1.73
C LEU A 65 4.34 4.60 0.81
N TYR A 66 5.22 3.98 0.03
CA TYR A 66 4.86 2.90 -0.87
C TYR A 66 4.39 1.64 -0.13
N ARG A 67 5.08 1.24 0.95
CA ARG A 67 4.68 0.09 1.79
C ARG A 67 3.28 0.32 2.37
N LEU A 68 3.02 1.52 2.90
CA LEU A 68 1.71 1.91 3.43
C LEU A 68 0.62 1.86 2.36
N ALA A 69 0.92 2.34 1.13
CA ALA A 69 -0.03 2.29 0.01
C ALA A 69 -0.40 0.84 -0.35
N ILE A 70 0.59 -0.06 -0.44
CA ILE A 70 0.36 -1.49 -0.69
C ILE A 70 -0.47 -2.11 0.41
N ASP A 71 -0.12 -1.87 1.67
CA ASP A 71 -0.83 -2.45 2.81
C ASP A 71 -2.30 -2.02 2.81
N ARG A 72 -2.57 -0.76 2.47
CA ARG A 72 -3.94 -0.24 2.32
C ARG A 72 -4.69 -0.92 1.15
N TRP A 73 -4.04 -1.14 0.01
CA TRP A 73 -4.65 -1.87 -1.11
C TRP A 73 -4.94 -3.34 -0.77
N ARG A 74 -3.99 -4.01 -0.10
CA ARG A 74 -4.17 -5.40 0.39
C ARG A 74 -5.30 -5.49 1.41
N ALA A 75 -5.40 -4.53 2.33
CA ALA A 75 -6.48 -4.48 3.31
C ALA A 75 -7.86 -4.29 2.66
N ARG A 76 -7.96 -3.44 1.63
CA ARG A 76 -9.21 -3.27 0.85
C ARG A 76 -9.62 -4.56 0.14
N GLY A 77 -8.68 -5.29 -0.44
CA GLY A 77 -8.95 -6.60 -1.05
C GLY A 77 -9.44 -7.67 -0.06
N ARG A 78 -8.98 -7.62 1.20
CA ARG A 78 -9.43 -8.52 2.28
C ARG A 78 -10.81 -8.19 2.83
N ARG A 79 -11.25 -6.92 2.73
CA ARG A 79 -12.59 -6.47 3.13
C ARG A 79 -13.63 -6.62 2.03
N CYS A 80 -13.35 -7.38 0.96
CA CYS A 80 -14.36 -7.77 0.01
C CYS A 80 -15.22 -8.90 0.64
N PRO A 81 -16.53 -8.70 0.93
CA PRO A 81 -17.36 -9.70 1.61
C PRO A 81 -17.73 -10.91 0.74
N LEU A 82 -17.07 -11.12 -0.41
CA LEU A 82 -17.24 -12.30 -1.24
C LEU A 82 -16.58 -13.52 -0.59
N ARG A 83 -17.14 -13.95 0.54
CA ARG A 83 -17.47 -15.33 0.92
C ARG A 83 -17.97 -15.38 2.37
N ARG A 84 -19.06 -14.68 2.70
CA ARG A 84 -20.07 -15.37 3.51
C ARG A 84 -20.68 -16.40 2.58
N ARG A 85 -20.13 -17.62 2.63
CA ARG A 85 -20.74 -18.79 2.02
C ARG A 85 -22.11 -18.87 2.66
N SER A 86 -23.16 -18.53 1.92
CA SER A 86 -24.52 -18.88 2.27
C SER A 86 -24.54 -20.40 2.39
N ALA A 87 -24.37 -20.90 3.61
CA ALA A 87 -24.83 -22.23 3.95
C ALA A 87 -26.35 -22.13 3.86
N GLY A 88 -26.90 -22.46 2.69
CA GLY A 88 -28.32 -22.76 2.58
C GLY A 88 -28.65 -23.88 3.56
N PRO A 89 -29.87 -23.91 4.14
CA PRO A 89 -30.25 -25.00 5.03
C PRO A 89 -30.13 -26.31 4.26
N CYS A 90 -29.37 -27.26 4.82
CA CYS A 90 -29.21 -28.59 4.27
C CYS A 90 -30.52 -29.37 4.40
N ILE A 91 -31.44 -29.19 3.45
CA ILE A 91 -32.56 -30.11 3.30
C ILE A 91 -31.99 -31.45 2.85
N ARG A 92 -32.13 -32.44 3.73
CA ARG A 92 -31.62 -33.79 3.54
C ARG A 92 -32.56 -34.56 2.60
N ARG A 93 -32.09 -34.98 1.41
CA ARG A 93 -32.43 -36.30 0.86
C ARG A 93 -31.43 -36.74 -0.22
N ALA A 94 -31.05 -38.00 -0.10
CA ALA A 94 -30.03 -38.71 -0.86
C ALA A 94 -30.44 -39.01 -2.30
N ALA A 95 -29.46 -39.07 -3.22
CA ALA A 95 -29.15 -40.26 -4.02
C ALA A 95 -28.06 -39.98 -5.08
N SER A 96 -27.03 -40.83 -5.04
CA SER A 96 -26.20 -41.37 -6.14
C SER A 96 -25.41 -40.48 -7.12
N ALA A 97 -24.16 -40.96 -7.32
CA ALA A 97 -23.27 -40.83 -8.47
C ALA A 97 -22.32 -39.62 -8.52
N ALA A 98 -21.04 -39.89 -8.21
CA ALA A 98 -19.90 -39.13 -8.72
C ALA A 98 -19.70 -39.47 -10.22
N PRO A 99 -19.10 -38.57 -11.02
CA PRO A 99 -17.65 -38.54 -11.01
C PRO A 99 -17.05 -37.13 -10.94
N ARG A 100 -15.78 -37.18 -10.55
CA ARG A 100 -14.83 -36.08 -10.41
C ARG A 100 -14.60 -35.39 -11.76
N GLY A 101 -14.71 -34.07 -11.76
CA GLY A 101 -14.20 -33.19 -12.82
C GLY A 101 -14.09 -31.78 -12.24
N ILE A 102 -12.86 -31.33 -11.96
CA ILE A 102 -12.60 -29.98 -11.47
C ILE A 102 -12.79 -29.03 -12.66
N PRO A 103 -13.68 -28.01 -12.60
CA PRO A 103 -13.76 -27.02 -13.66
C PRO A 103 -12.46 -26.21 -13.72
N GLY A 104 -11.96 -26.06 -14.94
CA GLY A 104 -10.66 -25.49 -15.26
C GLY A 104 -10.35 -24.17 -14.56
N SER A 105 -9.09 -24.05 -14.20
CA SER A 105 -8.40 -22.80 -13.88
C SER A 105 -8.67 -21.75 -14.95
N GLY A 106 -9.66 -20.89 -14.70
CA GLY A 106 -9.87 -19.69 -15.50
C GLY A 106 -8.63 -18.80 -15.47
N PRO A 107 -8.36 -18.03 -16.54
CA PRO A 107 -7.18 -17.19 -16.64
C PRO A 107 -7.16 -16.22 -15.46
N ARG A 108 -6.07 -16.26 -14.68
CA ARG A 108 -5.79 -15.25 -13.65
C ARG A 108 -5.72 -13.89 -14.36
N ARG A 109 -6.81 -13.12 -14.30
CA ARG A 109 -6.81 -11.75 -14.82
C ARG A 109 -5.70 -10.97 -14.08
N PRO A 110 -4.78 -10.31 -14.79
CA PRO A 110 -3.77 -9.49 -14.14
C PRO A 110 -4.47 -8.37 -13.38
N ARG A 111 -4.16 -8.26 -12.08
CA ARG A 111 -4.61 -7.17 -11.23
C ARG A 111 -3.93 -5.89 -11.75
N VAL A 112 -4.75 -4.95 -12.22
CA VAL A 112 -4.39 -3.66 -12.83
C VAL A 112 -3.43 -2.80 -11.97
N GLY A 113 -3.22 -3.14 -10.69
CA GLY A 113 -2.27 -2.47 -9.79
C GLY A 113 -0.78 -2.81 -10.00
N SER A 114 -0.44 -3.82 -10.81
CA SER A 114 0.97 -4.19 -11.04
C SER A 114 1.71 -3.24 -12.00
N CYS A 115 1.00 -2.46 -12.83
CA CYS A 115 1.65 -1.54 -13.76
C CYS A 115 2.23 -0.29 -13.09
N VAL A 116 1.60 0.23 -12.02
CA VAL A 116 2.12 1.40 -11.29
C VAL A 116 3.34 1.04 -10.43
N LEU A 117 3.43 -0.22 -10.00
CA LEU A 117 4.53 -0.74 -9.19
C LEU A 117 5.89 -0.64 -9.89
N LEU A 118 5.90 -0.83 -11.22
CA LEU A 118 7.13 -0.88 -12.02
C LEU A 118 7.54 0.50 -12.57
N LEU A 119 6.58 1.40 -12.81
CA LEU A 119 6.89 2.74 -13.32
C LEU A 119 7.55 3.65 -12.28
N PHE A 120 7.27 3.47 -10.98
CA PHE A 120 7.80 4.36 -9.94
C PHE A 120 9.13 3.91 -9.31
N ILE A 121 9.53 2.65 -9.51
CA ILE A 121 10.84 2.13 -9.03
C ILE A 121 11.99 2.60 -9.94
N HIS A 122 11.71 3.05 -11.17
CA HIS A 122 12.71 3.39 -12.18
C HIS A 122 12.73 4.85 -12.64
N THR A 123 12.20 5.82 -11.87
CA THR A 123 12.51 7.24 -12.15
C THR A 123 13.82 7.61 -11.45
N PRO A 124 14.97 7.67 -12.16
CA PRO A 124 16.10 8.44 -11.66
C PRO A 124 15.67 9.91 -11.59
N GLU A 125 15.88 10.52 -10.42
CA GLU A 125 15.92 11.98 -10.25
C GLU A 125 16.74 12.57 -11.41
N ARG A 126 16.14 13.43 -12.23
CA ARG A 126 16.88 14.21 -13.23
C ARG A 126 17.36 15.52 -12.60
N PRO A 127 18.58 15.99 -12.96
CA PRO A 127 19.30 17.07 -12.28
C PRO A 127 18.64 18.44 -12.43
#